data_AF-A0AB38IKZ4-F1
#
_entry.id   AF-A0AB38IKZ4-F1
#
_cell.length_a   1.000
_cell.length_b   1.000
_cell.length_c   1.000
_cell.angle_alpha   90.00
_cell.angle_beta   90.00
_cell.angle_gamma   90.00
#
_symmetry.space_group_name_H-M   'P 1'
#
loop_
_entity.id
_entity.type
_entity.pdbx_description
1 polymer ?
#
loop_
_entity_poly.entity_id
_entity_poly.type
_entity_poly.pdbx_seq_one_letter_code
_entity_poly.pdbx_strand_id
1 'polypeptide(L)'
;MSLRKLSESQWNLLMAHYGEPETREQWGGTVPNSFEAASANAARAAARTGCFAVDDAAGGWRARRLTVTGMGRDTARDAIRMAEAGEPLPKAIRRALAAHEPGLVLADPDPKIRLDALKHMGMLTDGRLDSFLDDPDPTVRLELVDHTPDDRLHVFGKETDSEVLTKLEYRATGWIADRAVRLFETGSPDAAWLVLRYGRPDAALLRRIVESGLADRACWSLYAPDAAARDGSDRPTLTEKDIRLLLEHGDPDMVGSYLSGWMPDDDPRRERLTETLYDHWAEHGSAGLLERLSLSVEKEMFTPRRVDMILERGSGAATLARLGDGLSSAQVDMLLAYADAHAMDVLYRRRRHGGYTPRQLRLLAAGSPDARRAMREAAGLLARLCSDPTDPDGLGAILATLG
;
A
#
# COMPACT_ATOMS: atom_id res chain seq x y z
N MET A 1 -27.50 -31.19 -16.47
CA MET A 1 -27.60 -32.36 -15.55
C MET A 1 -27.65 -31.85 -14.10
N SER A 2 -28.18 -32.60 -13.13
CA SER A 2 -28.17 -32.15 -11.72
C SER A 2 -27.00 -32.76 -10.97
N LEU A 3 -25.99 -31.95 -10.65
CA LEU A 3 -24.83 -32.39 -9.87
C LEU A 3 -25.23 -32.63 -8.40
N ARG A 4 -24.55 -33.60 -7.76
CA ARG A 4 -24.75 -33.90 -6.35
C ARG A 4 -24.33 -32.71 -5.47
N LYS A 5 -25.03 -32.53 -4.36
CA LYS A 5 -24.69 -31.52 -3.34
C LYS A 5 -23.57 -32.06 -2.46
N LEU A 6 -22.33 -31.64 -2.74
CA LEU A 6 -21.15 -31.88 -1.91
C LEU A 6 -20.65 -30.55 -1.34
N SER A 7 -20.02 -30.59 -0.15
CA SER A 7 -19.27 -29.43 0.36
C SER A 7 -18.02 -29.18 -0.48
N GLU A 8 -17.43 -27.98 -0.36
CA GLU A 8 -16.17 -27.65 -1.03
C GLU A 8 -15.04 -28.64 -0.72
N SER A 9 -14.88 -29.00 0.55
CA SER A 9 -13.90 -30.01 0.98
C SER A 9 -14.16 -31.39 0.37
N GLN A 10 -15.42 -31.77 0.17
CA GLN A 10 -15.80 -33.04 -0.46
C GLN A 10 -15.56 -33.01 -1.97
N TRP A 11 -15.82 -31.88 -2.64
CA TRP A 11 -15.47 -31.69 -4.04
C TRP A 11 -13.96 -31.75 -4.26
N ASN A 12 -13.19 -31.07 -3.43
CA ASN A 12 -11.73 -31.10 -3.50
C ASN A 12 -11.18 -32.53 -3.31
N LEU A 13 -11.71 -33.26 -2.33
CA LEU A 13 -11.36 -34.66 -2.10
C LEU A 13 -11.76 -35.57 -3.26
N LEU A 14 -12.93 -35.33 -3.87
CA LEU A 14 -13.41 -36.12 -5.00
C LEU A 14 -12.52 -35.91 -6.22
N MET A 15 -12.23 -34.65 -6.56
CA MET A 15 -11.39 -34.29 -7.70
C MET A 15 -9.92 -34.73 -7.53
N ALA A 16 -9.41 -34.83 -6.30
CA ALA A 16 -8.08 -35.35 -6.05
C ALA A 16 -7.93 -36.85 -6.39
N HIS A 17 -9.01 -37.64 -6.25
CA HIS A 17 -8.94 -39.11 -6.28
C HIS A 17 -9.83 -39.77 -7.35
N TYR A 18 -10.59 -39.02 -8.14
CA TYR A 18 -11.53 -39.61 -9.12
C TYR A 18 -10.84 -40.44 -10.22
N GLY A 19 -9.63 -40.03 -10.62
CA GLY A 19 -8.83 -40.69 -11.66
C GLY A 19 -8.03 -41.90 -11.17
N GLU A 20 -8.00 -42.13 -9.86
CA GLU A 20 -7.25 -43.25 -9.30
C GLU A 20 -7.90 -44.60 -9.62
N PRO A 21 -7.11 -45.65 -9.91
CA PRO A 21 -7.64 -46.99 -10.17
C PRO A 21 -8.38 -47.53 -8.93
N GLU A 22 -9.39 -48.39 -9.13
CA GLU A 22 -10.17 -48.99 -8.03
C GLU A 22 -9.33 -49.83 -7.09
N THR A 23 -8.30 -50.48 -7.65
CA THR A 23 -7.42 -51.37 -6.94
C THR A 23 -5.98 -51.09 -7.36
N ARG A 24 -5.04 -51.41 -6.47
CA ARG A 24 -3.60 -51.33 -6.71
C ARG A 24 -2.94 -52.66 -6.36
N GLU A 25 -1.86 -52.99 -7.05
CA GLU A 25 -1.06 -54.16 -6.70
C GLU A 25 -0.23 -53.89 -5.45
N GLN A 26 -0.32 -54.80 -4.48
CA GLN A 26 0.48 -54.77 -3.26
C GLN A 26 0.78 -56.21 -2.83
N TRP A 27 2.07 -56.53 -2.64
CA TRP A 27 2.52 -57.84 -2.14
C TRP A 27 1.96 -59.05 -2.93
N GLY A 28 1.88 -58.95 -4.26
CA GLY A 28 1.41 -60.04 -5.11
C GLY A 28 -0.11 -60.24 -5.12
N GLY A 29 -0.89 -59.32 -4.54
CA GLY A 29 -2.35 -59.28 -4.63
C GLY A 29 -2.89 -57.89 -4.96
N THR A 30 -4.17 -57.80 -5.32
CA THR A 30 -4.85 -56.53 -5.59
C THR A 30 -5.62 -56.07 -4.35
N VAL A 31 -5.34 -54.85 -3.88
CA VAL A 31 -6.04 -54.24 -2.73
C VAL A 31 -6.83 -53.00 -3.17
N PRO A 32 -7.96 -52.66 -2.52
CA PRO A 32 -8.68 -51.43 -2.81
C PRO A 32 -7.77 -50.22 -2.67
N ASN A 33 -7.85 -49.31 -3.64
CA ASN A 33 -7.10 -48.07 -3.55
C ASN A 33 -7.87 -47.09 -2.65
N SER A 34 -7.27 -46.76 -1.51
CA SER A 34 -7.89 -45.98 -0.44
C SER A 34 -6.99 -44.85 0.01
N PHE A 35 -7.58 -43.72 0.41
CA PHE A 35 -6.88 -42.56 0.96
C PHE A 35 -7.43 -42.19 2.33
N GLU A 36 -6.65 -41.47 3.13
CA GLU A 36 -7.01 -41.13 4.50
C GLU A 36 -7.75 -39.77 4.55
N ALA A 37 -8.94 -39.76 5.15
CA ALA A 37 -9.65 -38.54 5.47
C ALA A 37 -9.06 -37.87 6.72
N ALA A 38 -9.18 -36.54 6.80
CA ALA A 38 -8.67 -35.75 7.93
C ALA A 38 -9.19 -36.19 9.31
N SER A 39 -10.38 -36.79 9.38
CA SER A 39 -10.92 -37.38 10.60
C SER A 39 -11.97 -38.45 10.30
N ALA A 40 -12.29 -39.29 11.29
CA ALA A 40 -13.35 -40.30 11.16
C ALA A 40 -14.73 -39.64 10.93
N ASN A 41 -14.97 -38.44 11.47
CA ASN A 41 -16.21 -37.71 11.23
C ASN A 41 -16.28 -37.19 9.79
N ALA A 42 -15.15 -36.71 9.24
CA ALA A 42 -15.06 -36.31 7.84
C ALA A 42 -15.27 -37.51 6.91
N ALA A 43 -14.67 -38.67 7.23
CA ALA A 43 -14.87 -39.90 6.48
C ALA A 43 -16.36 -40.32 6.42
N ARG A 44 -17.03 -40.35 7.58
CA ARG A 44 -18.47 -40.66 7.64
C ARG A 44 -19.33 -39.64 6.90
N ALA A 45 -19.01 -38.35 7.02
CA ALA A 45 -19.74 -37.30 6.32
C ALA A 45 -19.58 -37.41 4.80
N ALA A 46 -18.37 -37.71 4.31
CA ALA A 46 -18.10 -37.99 2.89
C ALA A 46 -18.84 -39.25 2.42
N ALA A 47 -18.80 -40.34 3.18
CA ALA A 47 -19.47 -41.59 2.81
C ALA A 47 -20.99 -41.45 2.67
N ARG A 48 -21.64 -40.60 3.49
CA ARG A 48 -23.09 -40.31 3.40
C ARG A 48 -23.51 -39.69 2.06
N THR A 49 -22.57 -39.14 1.29
CA THR A 49 -22.86 -38.54 -0.01
C THR A 49 -23.06 -39.59 -1.11
N GLY A 50 -22.66 -40.85 -0.87
CA GLY A 50 -22.65 -41.92 -1.87
C GLY A 50 -21.50 -41.83 -2.89
N CYS A 51 -20.75 -40.73 -2.90
CA CYS A 51 -19.58 -40.54 -3.77
C CYS A 51 -18.31 -41.22 -3.21
N PHE A 52 -18.34 -41.59 -1.92
CA PHE A 52 -17.24 -42.24 -1.22
C PHE A 52 -17.76 -43.45 -0.44
N ALA A 53 -16.92 -44.46 -0.26
CA ALA A 53 -17.16 -45.59 0.64
C ALA A 53 -16.04 -45.67 1.69
N VAL A 54 -16.39 -46.00 2.93
CA VAL A 54 -15.39 -46.27 3.98
C VAL A 54 -14.75 -47.62 3.69
N ASP A 55 -13.43 -47.68 3.74
CA ASP A 55 -12.71 -48.95 3.62
C ASP A 55 -12.77 -49.70 4.96
N ASP A 56 -13.70 -50.66 5.03
CA ASP A 56 -13.95 -51.48 6.22
C ASP A 56 -12.82 -52.50 6.49
N ALA A 57 -11.94 -52.76 5.53
CA ALA A 57 -10.79 -53.65 5.71
C ALA A 57 -9.75 -53.08 6.72
N ALA A 58 -9.84 -51.79 7.05
CA ALA A 58 -8.94 -51.11 7.97
C ALA A 58 -9.34 -51.20 9.47
N GLY A 59 -10.41 -51.93 9.82
CA GLY A 59 -10.73 -52.29 11.20
C GLY A 59 -11.41 -51.20 12.05
N GLY A 60 -12.74 -51.28 12.16
CA GLY A 60 -13.53 -50.69 13.26
C GLY A 60 -13.73 -49.17 13.26
N TRP A 61 -14.56 -48.70 14.20
CA TRP A 61 -15.13 -47.34 14.36
C TRP A 61 -14.22 -46.10 14.16
N ARG A 62 -12.90 -46.28 14.05
CA ARG A 62 -11.90 -45.25 13.74
C ARG A 62 -11.49 -45.20 12.26
N ALA A 63 -12.11 -45.99 11.39
CA ALA A 63 -11.80 -46.01 9.96
C ALA A 63 -11.86 -44.59 9.36
N ARG A 64 -10.69 -44.13 8.91
CA ARG A 64 -10.49 -42.86 8.20
C ARG A 64 -10.28 -43.07 6.71
N ARG A 65 -10.11 -44.32 6.28
CA ARG A 65 -9.84 -44.65 4.90
C ARG A 65 -11.11 -44.61 4.07
N LEU A 66 -11.03 -43.96 2.92
CA LEU A 66 -12.09 -43.81 1.95
C LEU A 66 -11.63 -44.35 0.60
N THR A 67 -12.59 -44.81 -0.19
CA THR A 67 -12.46 -45.10 -1.62
C THR A 67 -13.48 -44.26 -2.39
N VAL A 68 -13.18 -43.84 -3.62
CA VAL A 68 -14.16 -43.19 -4.50
C VAL A 68 -15.06 -44.26 -5.10
N THR A 69 -16.38 -44.08 -5.01
CA THR A 69 -17.33 -45.03 -5.61
C THR A 69 -17.46 -44.80 -7.12
N GLY A 70 -18.02 -45.77 -7.87
CA GLY A 70 -18.36 -45.55 -9.28
C GLY A 70 -19.25 -44.31 -9.48
N MET A 71 -20.22 -44.11 -8.59
CA MET A 71 -21.06 -42.90 -8.57
C MET A 71 -20.26 -41.61 -8.35
N GLY A 72 -19.26 -41.64 -7.46
CA GLY A 72 -18.36 -40.51 -7.24
C GLY A 72 -17.58 -40.16 -8.49
N ARG A 73 -17.02 -41.16 -9.18
CA ARG A 73 -16.30 -40.95 -10.44
C ARG A 73 -17.19 -40.39 -11.54
N ASP A 74 -18.41 -40.91 -11.68
CA ASP A 74 -19.37 -40.39 -12.67
C ASP A 74 -19.76 -38.95 -12.33
N THR A 75 -19.94 -38.62 -11.05
CA THR A 75 -20.21 -37.24 -10.59
C THR A 75 -19.05 -36.29 -10.91
N ALA A 76 -17.80 -36.73 -10.76
CA ALA A 76 -16.62 -35.93 -11.12
C ALA A 76 -16.53 -35.72 -12.65
N ARG A 77 -16.73 -36.78 -13.43
CA ARG A 77 -16.76 -36.72 -14.90
C ARG A 77 -17.88 -35.83 -15.42
N ASP A 78 -19.06 -35.85 -14.78
CA ASP A 78 -20.17 -34.95 -15.12
C ASP A 78 -19.78 -33.48 -14.89
N ALA A 79 -19.11 -33.17 -13.78
CA ALA A 79 -18.64 -31.82 -13.49
C ALA A 79 -17.58 -31.35 -14.51
N ILE A 80 -16.64 -32.23 -14.89
CA ILE A 80 -15.63 -31.95 -15.92
C ILE A 80 -16.31 -31.69 -17.27
N ARG A 81 -17.22 -32.57 -17.71
CA ARG A 81 -17.95 -32.40 -18.98
C ARG A 81 -18.76 -31.11 -19.02
N MET A 82 -19.39 -30.75 -17.91
CA MET A 82 -20.10 -29.47 -17.79
C MET A 82 -19.13 -28.29 -17.88
N ALA A 83 -17.95 -28.35 -17.26
CA ALA A 83 -16.93 -27.32 -17.38
C ALA A 83 -16.41 -27.17 -18.82
N GLU A 84 -16.12 -28.29 -19.49
CA GLU A 84 -15.70 -28.33 -20.91
C GLU A 84 -16.75 -27.73 -21.84
N ALA A 85 -18.04 -27.94 -21.54
CA ALA A 85 -19.16 -27.36 -22.27
C ALA A 85 -19.42 -25.87 -21.94
N GLY A 86 -18.68 -25.29 -21.00
CA GLY A 86 -18.90 -23.91 -20.53
C GLY A 86 -20.21 -23.73 -19.74
N GLU A 87 -20.76 -24.82 -19.19
CA GLU A 87 -21.98 -24.75 -18.38
C GLU A 87 -21.71 -24.08 -17.03
N PRO A 88 -22.69 -23.34 -16.47
CA PRO A 88 -22.52 -22.67 -15.18
C PRO A 88 -22.37 -23.68 -14.04
N LEU A 89 -21.22 -23.61 -13.35
CA LEU A 89 -20.91 -24.47 -12.22
C LEU A 89 -20.97 -23.74 -10.87
N PRO A 90 -21.47 -24.40 -9.79
CA PRO A 90 -21.34 -23.90 -8.44
C PRO A 90 -19.90 -23.56 -8.06
N LYS A 91 -19.73 -22.50 -7.26
CA LYS A 91 -18.41 -21.99 -6.84
C LYS A 91 -17.50 -23.07 -6.22
N ALA A 92 -18.07 -23.95 -5.40
CA ALA A 92 -17.34 -25.05 -4.76
C ALA A 92 -16.72 -26.03 -5.78
N ILE A 93 -17.38 -26.25 -6.92
CA ILE A 93 -16.88 -27.11 -8.00
C ILE A 93 -15.77 -26.40 -8.75
N ARG A 94 -15.98 -25.12 -9.11
CA ARG A 94 -14.96 -24.31 -9.80
C ARG A 94 -13.66 -24.19 -9.01
N ARG A 95 -13.74 -24.07 -7.68
CA ARG A 95 -12.57 -24.13 -6.78
C ARG A 95 -11.86 -25.47 -6.78
N ALA A 96 -12.61 -26.58 -6.76
CA ALA A 96 -12.00 -27.91 -6.85
C ALA A 96 -11.37 -28.15 -8.23
N LEU A 97 -12.00 -27.66 -9.31
CA LEU A 97 -11.42 -27.70 -10.65
C LEU A 97 -10.14 -26.88 -10.74
N ALA A 98 -10.06 -25.70 -10.09
CA ALA A 98 -8.84 -24.90 -10.07
C ALA A 98 -7.63 -25.68 -9.52
N ALA A 99 -7.83 -26.55 -8.53
CA ALA A 99 -6.73 -27.31 -7.92
C ALA A 99 -6.31 -28.55 -8.73
N HIS A 100 -7.25 -29.20 -9.43
CA HIS A 100 -7.02 -30.54 -10.01
C HIS A 100 -7.16 -30.60 -11.54
N GLU A 101 -7.92 -29.69 -12.12
CA GLU A 101 -8.11 -29.53 -13.57
C GLU A 101 -8.02 -28.04 -13.95
N PRO A 102 -6.92 -27.34 -13.59
CA PRO A 102 -6.81 -25.88 -13.64
C PRO A 102 -7.12 -25.29 -15.03
N GLY A 103 -6.79 -26.02 -16.09
CA GLY A 103 -7.04 -25.62 -17.48
C GLY A 103 -8.51 -25.33 -17.82
N LEU A 104 -9.46 -25.90 -17.06
CA LEU A 104 -10.90 -25.74 -17.31
C LEU A 104 -11.50 -24.45 -16.72
N VAL A 105 -10.78 -23.79 -15.81
CA VAL A 105 -11.28 -22.60 -15.08
C VAL A 105 -10.34 -21.39 -15.21
N LEU A 106 -9.48 -21.39 -16.22
CA LEU A 106 -8.58 -20.28 -16.52
C LEU A 106 -9.33 -18.98 -16.90
N ALA A 107 -10.51 -19.10 -17.51
CA ALA A 107 -11.39 -17.98 -17.87
C ALA A 107 -12.51 -17.73 -16.84
N ASP A 108 -12.34 -18.19 -15.60
CA ASP A 108 -13.36 -18.04 -14.56
C ASP A 108 -13.62 -16.56 -14.24
N PRO A 109 -14.88 -16.11 -14.02
CA PRO A 109 -15.16 -14.72 -13.69
C PRO A 109 -14.60 -14.27 -12.32
N ASP A 110 -14.35 -15.18 -11.38
CA ASP A 110 -13.77 -14.89 -10.07
C ASP A 110 -12.23 -14.89 -10.16
N PRO A 111 -11.54 -13.75 -9.98
CA PRO A 111 -10.08 -13.68 -10.10
C PRO A 111 -9.35 -14.58 -9.11
N LYS A 112 -9.94 -14.87 -7.94
CA LYS A 112 -9.33 -15.81 -6.99
C LYS A 112 -9.29 -17.22 -7.53
N ILE A 113 -10.30 -17.63 -8.30
CA ILE A 113 -10.34 -18.97 -8.91
C ILE A 113 -9.35 -19.04 -10.07
N ARG A 114 -9.24 -17.97 -10.88
CA ARG A 114 -8.20 -17.89 -11.94
C ARG A 114 -6.80 -17.96 -11.35
N LEU A 115 -6.54 -17.20 -10.28
CA LEU A 115 -5.25 -17.21 -9.58
C LEU A 115 -4.92 -18.58 -9.00
N ASP A 116 -5.87 -19.21 -8.30
CA ASP A 116 -5.68 -20.55 -7.73
C ASP A 116 -5.42 -21.58 -8.85
N ALA A 117 -6.13 -21.48 -9.97
CA ALA A 117 -5.91 -22.34 -11.13
C ALA A 117 -4.51 -22.16 -11.71
N LEU A 118 -4.08 -20.92 -11.88
CA LEU A 118 -2.76 -20.58 -12.42
C LEU A 118 -1.63 -21.16 -11.55
N LYS A 119 -1.72 -21.05 -10.22
CA LYS A 119 -0.74 -21.65 -9.28
C LYS A 119 -0.58 -23.16 -9.41
N HIS A 120 -1.63 -23.85 -9.83
CA HIS A 120 -1.62 -25.30 -10.04
C HIS A 120 -1.27 -25.70 -11.48
N MET A 121 -1.04 -24.72 -12.38
CA MET A 121 -0.52 -24.97 -13.72
C MET A 121 1.01 -25.13 -13.71
N GLY A 122 1.52 -25.86 -14.71
CA GLY A 122 2.93 -25.79 -15.06
C GLY A 122 3.27 -24.50 -15.83
N MET A 123 4.42 -24.49 -16.51
CA MET A 123 4.75 -23.42 -17.45
C MET A 123 3.71 -23.36 -18.58
N LEU A 124 3.26 -22.17 -18.94
CA LEU A 124 2.25 -21.99 -19.98
C LEU A 124 2.88 -21.95 -21.38
N THR A 125 2.13 -22.46 -22.36
CA THR A 125 2.43 -22.35 -23.80
C THR A 125 1.92 -21.03 -24.37
N ASP A 126 2.54 -20.53 -25.45
CA ASP A 126 2.22 -19.25 -26.11
C ASP A 126 0.70 -18.97 -26.24
N GLY A 127 -0.08 -19.90 -26.80
CA GLY A 127 -1.53 -19.69 -27.00
C GLY A 127 -2.37 -19.58 -25.71
N ARG A 128 -1.82 -19.96 -24.55
CA ARG A 128 -2.46 -19.79 -23.23
C ARG A 128 -1.93 -18.58 -22.45
N LEU A 129 -0.74 -18.08 -22.79
CA LEU A 129 -0.20 -16.86 -22.18
C LEU A 129 -1.03 -15.65 -22.60
N ASP A 130 -1.34 -15.54 -23.89
CA ASP A 130 -2.05 -14.40 -24.47
C ASP A 130 -3.41 -14.13 -23.80
N SER A 131 -4.11 -15.17 -23.35
CA SER A 131 -5.40 -15.02 -22.67
C SER A 131 -5.33 -14.37 -21.28
N PHE A 132 -4.14 -14.34 -20.67
CA PHE A 132 -3.92 -13.79 -19.34
C PHE A 132 -3.18 -12.45 -19.33
N LEU A 133 -2.54 -12.05 -20.44
CA LEU A 133 -1.80 -10.80 -20.50
C LEU A 133 -2.69 -9.59 -20.22
N ASP A 134 -3.94 -9.66 -20.66
CA ASP A 134 -4.95 -8.62 -20.46
C ASP A 134 -5.91 -8.97 -19.30
N ASP A 135 -5.57 -9.90 -18.40
CA ASP A 135 -6.40 -10.19 -17.22
C ASP A 135 -6.58 -8.91 -16.40
N PRO A 136 -7.80 -8.51 -16.01
CA PRO A 136 -8.00 -7.26 -15.29
C PRO A 136 -7.40 -7.25 -13.86
N ASP A 137 -7.15 -8.41 -13.26
CA ASP A 137 -6.61 -8.50 -11.90
C ASP A 137 -5.07 -8.57 -11.91
N PRO A 138 -4.37 -7.55 -11.36
CA PRO A 138 -2.90 -7.53 -11.35
C PRO A 138 -2.29 -8.69 -10.55
N THR A 139 -3.01 -9.26 -9.56
CA THR A 139 -2.54 -10.43 -8.80
C THR A 139 -2.43 -11.67 -9.71
N VAL A 140 -3.36 -11.82 -10.66
CA VAL A 140 -3.32 -12.90 -11.64
C VAL A 140 -2.17 -12.68 -12.62
N ARG A 141 -1.99 -11.45 -13.13
CA ARG A 141 -0.85 -11.11 -14.01
C ARG A 141 0.49 -11.24 -13.30
N LEU A 142 0.57 -10.94 -12.00
CA LEU A 142 1.75 -11.13 -11.16
C LEU A 142 2.12 -12.60 -11.06
N GLU A 143 1.15 -13.49 -10.85
CA GLU A 143 1.36 -14.94 -10.86
C GLU A 143 1.76 -15.41 -12.27
N LEU A 144 1.15 -14.87 -13.34
CA LEU A 144 1.49 -15.21 -14.72
C LEU A 144 2.97 -15.04 -15.03
N VAL A 145 3.62 -14.03 -14.43
CA VAL A 145 5.07 -13.84 -14.53
C VAL A 145 5.85 -15.08 -14.08
N ASP A 146 5.41 -15.81 -13.05
CA ASP A 146 6.08 -17.05 -12.60
C ASP A 146 5.93 -18.19 -13.59
N HIS A 147 4.77 -18.27 -14.25
CA HIS A 147 4.45 -19.30 -15.23
C HIS A 147 4.91 -18.97 -16.66
N THR A 148 5.57 -17.82 -16.84
CA THR A 148 6.15 -17.39 -18.13
C THR A 148 7.65 -17.69 -18.17
N PRO A 149 8.15 -18.38 -19.21
CA PRO A 149 9.59 -18.59 -19.40
C PRO A 149 10.35 -17.26 -19.53
N ASP A 150 11.59 -17.18 -19.05
CA ASP A 150 12.37 -15.93 -19.05
C ASP A 150 12.56 -15.32 -20.45
N ASP A 151 12.75 -16.16 -21.47
CA ASP A 151 12.88 -15.74 -22.89
C ASP A 151 11.57 -15.17 -23.46
N ARG A 152 10.45 -15.40 -22.77
CA ARG A 152 9.10 -14.98 -23.16
C ARG A 152 8.53 -13.86 -22.34
N LEU A 153 9.21 -13.36 -21.31
CA LEU A 153 8.74 -12.22 -20.50
C LEU A 153 8.51 -10.94 -21.30
N HIS A 154 9.00 -10.87 -22.55
CA HIS A 154 8.74 -9.76 -23.44
C HIS A 154 7.27 -9.52 -23.82
N VAL A 155 6.39 -10.50 -23.59
CA VAL A 155 4.94 -10.38 -23.81
C VAL A 155 4.29 -9.35 -22.87
N PHE A 156 4.90 -9.06 -21.71
CA PHE A 156 4.44 -8.04 -20.76
C PHE A 156 4.79 -6.60 -21.18
N GLY A 157 5.05 -6.35 -22.47
CA GLY A 157 5.52 -5.06 -22.97
C GLY A 157 4.54 -3.88 -22.83
N LYS A 158 3.34 -4.12 -22.30
CA LYS A 158 2.31 -3.11 -21.99
C LYS A 158 1.90 -3.10 -20.52
N GLU A 159 2.61 -3.82 -19.65
CA GLU A 159 2.24 -3.89 -18.23
C GLU A 159 2.34 -2.49 -17.59
N THR A 160 1.36 -2.19 -16.74
CA THR A 160 1.23 -0.90 -16.07
C THR A 160 1.24 -1.01 -14.56
N ASP A 161 0.96 -2.20 -14.01
CA ASP A 161 0.91 -2.42 -12.58
C ASP A 161 2.30 -2.46 -11.95
N SER A 162 2.50 -1.71 -10.86
CA SER A 162 3.80 -1.53 -10.23
C SER A 162 4.35 -2.80 -9.57
N GLU A 163 3.51 -3.67 -9.02
CA GLU A 163 3.94 -4.93 -8.41
C GLU A 163 4.39 -5.92 -9.49
N VAL A 164 3.65 -6.00 -10.60
CA VAL A 164 4.02 -6.84 -11.75
C VAL A 164 5.33 -6.35 -12.36
N LEU A 165 5.48 -5.03 -12.57
CA LEU A 165 6.73 -4.43 -13.06
C LEU A 165 7.92 -4.71 -12.14
N THR A 166 7.73 -4.65 -10.81
CA THR A 166 8.77 -4.99 -9.83
C THR A 166 9.22 -6.44 -9.95
N LYS A 167 8.26 -7.36 -10.14
CA LYS A 167 8.59 -8.79 -10.33
C LYS A 167 9.30 -9.06 -11.66
N LEU A 168 8.87 -8.37 -12.73
CA LEU A 168 9.54 -8.44 -14.04
C LEU A 168 10.96 -7.88 -13.96
N GLU A 169 11.19 -6.80 -13.21
CA GLU A 169 12.54 -6.25 -12.98
C GLU A 169 13.45 -7.30 -12.33
N TYR A 170 12.94 -8.02 -11.33
CA TYR A 170 13.68 -9.06 -10.64
C TYR A 170 14.05 -10.23 -11.57
N ARG A 171 13.12 -10.68 -12.43
CA ARG A 171 13.35 -11.82 -13.32
C ARG A 171 14.12 -11.48 -14.59
N ALA A 172 13.89 -10.30 -15.15
CA ALA A 172 14.40 -9.90 -16.46
C ALA A 172 14.89 -8.46 -16.46
N THR A 173 15.83 -8.15 -15.57
CA THR A 173 16.37 -6.80 -15.36
C THR A 173 16.84 -6.13 -16.65
N GLY A 174 17.57 -6.85 -17.51
CA GLY A 174 18.04 -6.29 -18.79
C GLY A 174 16.90 -5.91 -19.73
N TRP A 175 15.86 -6.76 -19.81
CA TRP A 175 14.70 -6.49 -20.67
C TRP A 175 13.87 -5.29 -20.17
N ILE A 176 13.67 -5.19 -18.86
CA ILE A 176 13.01 -4.04 -18.22
C ILE A 176 13.82 -2.77 -18.42
N ALA A 177 15.14 -2.82 -18.21
CA ALA A 177 16.03 -1.68 -18.39
C ALA A 177 15.95 -1.10 -19.81
N ASP A 178 15.98 -1.97 -20.84
CA ASP A 178 15.88 -1.57 -22.24
C ASP A 178 14.52 -0.94 -22.61
N ARG A 179 13.48 -1.14 -21.80
CA ARG A 179 12.10 -0.72 -22.09
C ARG A 179 11.54 0.28 -21.11
N ALA A 180 12.28 0.67 -20.07
CA ALA A 180 11.83 1.56 -19.01
C ALA A 180 11.10 2.82 -19.55
N VAL A 181 11.70 3.51 -20.53
CA VAL A 181 11.11 4.71 -21.15
C VAL A 181 9.79 4.39 -21.85
N ARG A 182 9.74 3.28 -22.59
CA ARG A 182 8.52 2.87 -23.30
C ARG A 182 7.41 2.54 -22.31
N LEU A 183 7.70 1.76 -21.28
CA LEU A 183 6.72 1.35 -20.25
C LEU A 183 6.11 2.58 -19.56
N PHE A 184 6.94 3.58 -19.24
CA PHE A 184 6.48 4.87 -18.75
C PHE A 184 5.58 5.59 -19.77
N GLU A 185 6.02 5.73 -21.02
CA GLU A 185 5.27 6.45 -22.06
C GLU A 185 3.96 5.76 -22.49
N THR A 186 3.89 4.43 -22.38
CA THR A 186 2.77 3.64 -22.94
C THR A 186 1.64 3.34 -21.95
N GLY A 187 1.76 3.63 -20.66
CA GLY A 187 0.60 3.37 -19.79
C GLY A 187 0.75 3.49 -18.28
N SER A 188 1.92 3.78 -17.72
CA SER A 188 2.02 3.87 -16.25
C SER A 188 2.96 4.98 -15.77
N PRO A 189 2.41 6.05 -15.18
CA PRO A 189 3.16 6.96 -14.32
C PRO A 189 3.97 6.21 -13.26
N ASP A 190 3.47 5.07 -12.77
CA ASP A 190 4.13 4.24 -11.77
C ASP A 190 5.35 3.50 -12.34
N ALA A 191 5.59 3.50 -13.65
CA ALA A 191 6.83 2.98 -14.23
C ALA A 191 7.97 4.02 -14.24
N ALA A 192 7.72 5.27 -13.82
CA ALA A 192 8.72 6.33 -13.88
C ALA A 192 10.00 6.00 -13.07
N TRP A 193 9.90 5.24 -11.97
CA TRP A 193 11.06 4.82 -11.19
C TRP A 193 12.01 3.91 -11.97
N LEU A 194 11.50 3.11 -12.93
CA LEU A 194 12.33 2.31 -13.83
C LEU A 194 13.17 3.21 -14.73
N VAL A 195 12.59 4.31 -15.21
CA VAL A 195 13.29 5.29 -16.05
C VAL A 195 14.41 5.97 -15.26
N LEU A 196 14.15 6.34 -14.00
CA LEU A 196 15.18 6.95 -13.14
C LEU A 196 16.30 5.97 -12.78
N ARG A 197 15.98 4.68 -12.62
CA ARG A 197 16.95 3.64 -12.25
C ARG A 197 17.81 3.17 -13.41
N TYR A 198 17.21 2.93 -14.57
CA TYR A 198 17.87 2.29 -15.71
C TYR A 198 18.04 3.18 -16.92
N GLY A 199 17.18 4.19 -17.05
CA GLY A 199 17.22 5.11 -18.17
C GLY A 199 18.34 6.14 -18.05
N ARG A 200 18.48 6.92 -19.12
CA ARG A 200 19.22 8.18 -19.13
C ARG A 200 18.25 9.26 -19.58
N PRO A 201 17.34 9.71 -18.69
CA PRO A 201 16.30 10.64 -19.11
C PRO A 201 16.94 11.99 -19.46
N ASP A 202 16.54 12.54 -20.60
CA ASP A 202 16.84 13.92 -20.92
C ASP A 202 15.94 14.87 -20.09
N ALA A 203 16.16 16.18 -20.22
CA ALA A 203 15.38 17.18 -19.50
C ALA A 203 13.86 17.10 -19.81
N ALA A 204 13.49 16.71 -21.04
CA ALA A 204 12.08 16.62 -21.45
C ALA A 204 11.39 15.40 -20.82
N LEU A 205 12.08 14.26 -20.75
CA LEU A 205 11.59 13.05 -20.10
C LEU A 205 11.52 13.24 -18.58
N LEU A 206 12.51 13.90 -17.96
CA LEU A 206 12.44 14.26 -16.54
C LEU A 206 11.23 15.15 -16.22
N ARG A 207 10.93 16.17 -17.04
CA ARG A 207 9.72 17.00 -16.87
C ARG A 207 8.46 16.15 -16.87
N ARG A 208 8.32 15.24 -17.84
CA ARG A 208 7.14 14.36 -17.94
C ARG A 208 7.00 13.43 -16.74
N ILE A 209 8.11 12.93 -16.19
CA ILE A 209 8.13 12.11 -14.98
C ILE A 209 7.63 12.90 -13.76
N VAL A 210 8.06 14.15 -13.62
CA VAL A 210 7.59 15.05 -12.56
C VAL A 210 6.12 15.37 -12.71
N GLU A 211 5.70 15.71 -13.93
CA GLU A 211 4.30 15.99 -14.27
C GLU A 211 3.39 14.77 -14.07
N SER A 212 3.92 13.54 -14.14
CA SER A 212 3.18 12.32 -13.84
C SER A 212 3.07 12.02 -12.34
N GLY A 213 3.63 12.88 -11.47
CA GLY A 213 3.55 12.76 -10.02
C GLY A 213 4.73 12.07 -9.35
N LEU A 214 5.76 11.66 -10.10
CA LEU A 214 6.98 11.11 -9.52
C LEU A 214 8.07 12.20 -9.47
N ALA A 215 8.15 12.88 -8.33
CA ALA A 215 9.16 13.90 -8.06
C ALA A 215 9.88 13.56 -6.75
N ASP A 216 10.75 12.56 -6.80
CA ASP A 216 11.46 12.06 -5.63
C ASP A 216 12.96 12.44 -5.64
N ARG A 217 13.68 11.96 -4.64
CA ARG A 217 15.13 12.16 -4.53
C ARG A 217 15.93 11.63 -5.74
N ALA A 218 15.45 10.60 -6.44
CA ALA A 218 16.15 10.08 -7.62
C ALA A 218 16.08 11.07 -8.78
N CYS A 219 14.95 11.78 -8.96
CA CYS A 219 14.84 12.89 -9.91
C CYS A 219 15.88 13.98 -9.63
N TRP A 220 16.07 14.37 -8.37
CA TRP A 220 17.07 15.37 -7.98
C TRP A 220 18.51 14.89 -8.18
N SER A 221 18.77 13.62 -7.88
CA SER A 221 20.10 13.03 -7.97
C SER A 221 20.63 12.99 -9.40
N LEU A 222 19.75 12.92 -10.41
CA LEU A 222 20.13 13.02 -11.83
C LEU A 222 20.54 14.42 -12.26
N TYR A 223 20.12 15.46 -11.53
CA TYR A 223 20.53 16.84 -11.77
C TYR A 223 21.77 17.27 -10.97
N ALA A 224 21.98 16.70 -9.77
CA ALA A 224 22.99 17.16 -8.81
C ALA A 224 24.37 17.44 -9.47
N PRO A 225 24.83 18.71 -9.51
CA PRO A 225 26.03 19.13 -10.25
C PRO A 225 27.31 18.40 -9.83
N ASP A 226 27.45 18.13 -8.53
CA ASP A 226 28.60 17.42 -7.95
C ASP A 226 28.70 15.96 -8.39
N ALA A 227 27.57 15.34 -8.75
CA ALA A 227 27.55 13.94 -9.11
C ALA A 227 27.96 13.73 -10.58
N ALA A 228 27.53 14.62 -11.50
CA ALA A 228 28.02 14.64 -12.89
C ALA A 228 29.52 14.95 -12.99
N ALA A 229 30.02 15.85 -12.14
CA ALA A 229 31.44 16.20 -12.08
C ALA A 229 32.33 15.06 -11.55
N ARG A 230 31.80 14.15 -10.73
CA ARG A 230 32.56 13.04 -10.11
C ARG A 230 32.65 11.80 -10.99
N ASP A 231 31.66 11.53 -11.84
CA ASP A 231 31.61 10.32 -12.66
C ASP A 231 31.75 10.58 -14.17
N GLY A 232 31.82 11.86 -14.59
CA GLY A 232 31.96 12.25 -16.00
C GLY A 232 30.73 11.92 -16.85
N SER A 233 29.56 11.74 -16.23
CA SER A 233 28.32 11.41 -16.94
C SER A 233 27.70 12.62 -17.65
N ASP A 234 27.22 12.41 -18.88
CA ASP A 234 26.38 13.35 -19.64
C ASP A 234 24.99 13.45 -19.01
N ARG A 235 24.89 14.16 -17.88
CA ARG A 235 23.61 14.41 -17.20
C ARG A 235 22.86 15.58 -17.85
N PRO A 236 21.51 15.57 -17.83
CA PRO A 236 20.73 16.66 -18.40
C PRO A 236 20.99 17.97 -17.65
N THR A 237 21.36 19.01 -18.39
CA THR A 237 21.42 20.37 -17.85
C THR A 237 20.00 20.92 -17.71
N LEU A 238 19.50 21.04 -16.49
CA LEU A 238 18.16 21.55 -16.22
C LEU A 238 18.12 23.09 -16.21
N THR A 239 17.07 23.65 -16.82
CA THR A 239 16.80 25.08 -16.77
C THR A 239 16.22 25.48 -15.41
N GLU A 240 16.23 26.78 -15.08
CA GLU A 240 15.59 27.28 -13.84
C GLU A 240 14.11 26.89 -13.75
N LYS A 241 13.40 26.87 -14.88
CA LYS A 241 12.00 26.42 -14.96
C LYS A 241 11.84 24.94 -14.56
N ASP A 242 12.80 24.11 -14.91
CA ASP A 242 12.77 22.66 -14.65
C ASP A 242 13.03 22.36 -13.19
N ILE A 243 14.03 23.04 -12.63
CA ILE A 243 14.37 22.97 -11.21
C ILE A 243 13.18 23.45 -10.38
N ARG A 244 12.54 24.55 -10.79
CA ARG A 244 11.33 25.04 -10.13
C ARG A 244 10.21 24.00 -10.17
N LEU A 245 9.89 23.44 -11.34
CA LEU A 245 8.85 22.40 -11.48
C LEU A 245 9.15 21.19 -10.58
N LEU A 246 10.39 20.72 -10.59
CA LEU A 246 10.89 19.63 -9.74
C LEU A 246 10.65 19.92 -8.26
N LEU A 247 10.95 21.12 -7.80
CA LEU A 247 10.84 21.52 -6.39
C LEU A 247 9.41 21.85 -5.97
N GLU A 248 8.57 22.35 -6.89
CA GLU A 248 7.15 22.60 -6.67
C GLU A 248 6.36 21.30 -6.45
N HIS A 249 6.76 20.21 -7.11
CA HIS A 249 6.13 18.90 -7.00
C HIS A 249 6.90 17.89 -6.15
N GLY A 250 8.11 18.24 -5.71
CA GLY A 250 9.04 17.37 -5.01
C GLY A 250 8.52 16.85 -3.68
N ASP A 251 8.82 15.58 -3.38
CA ASP A 251 8.57 15.01 -2.07
C ASP A 251 9.44 15.69 -0.97
N PRO A 252 9.11 15.49 0.32
CA PRO A 252 9.86 16.12 1.41
C PRO A 252 11.36 15.77 1.45
N ASP A 253 11.75 14.58 0.99
CA ASP A 253 13.15 14.12 1.01
C ASP A 253 13.96 14.77 -0.12
N MET A 254 13.34 14.93 -1.28
CA MET A 254 13.87 15.67 -2.42
C MET A 254 14.09 17.14 -2.06
N VAL A 255 13.07 17.82 -1.53
CA VAL A 255 13.19 19.23 -1.12
C VAL A 255 14.23 19.37 0.00
N GLY A 256 14.25 18.44 0.96
CA GLY A 256 15.30 18.41 1.99
C GLY A 256 16.71 18.24 1.41
N SER A 257 16.86 17.52 0.30
CA SER A 257 18.16 17.38 -0.38
C SER A 257 18.59 18.69 -1.05
N TYR A 258 17.66 19.40 -1.71
CA TYR A 258 17.91 20.74 -2.26
C TYR A 258 18.36 21.72 -1.17
N LEU A 259 17.62 21.81 -0.08
CA LEU A 259 17.89 22.77 1.01
C LEU A 259 19.17 22.46 1.78
N SER A 260 19.54 21.19 1.89
CA SER A 260 20.79 20.78 2.56
C SER A 260 22.06 21.01 1.73
N GLY A 261 21.96 21.73 0.61
CA GLY A 261 23.13 22.17 -0.17
C GLY A 261 23.62 21.15 -1.20
N TRP A 262 22.76 20.24 -1.67
CA TRP A 262 23.09 19.44 -2.87
C TRP A 262 23.12 20.27 -4.15
N MET A 263 22.60 21.50 -4.12
CA MET A 263 22.94 22.52 -5.09
C MET A 263 24.16 23.32 -4.59
N PRO A 264 25.17 23.59 -5.45
CA PRO A 264 26.32 24.40 -5.08
C PRO A 264 25.88 25.71 -4.43
N ASP A 265 26.53 26.07 -3.31
CA ASP A 265 26.24 27.31 -2.59
C ASP A 265 26.42 28.56 -3.48
N ASP A 266 27.26 28.47 -4.51
CA ASP A 266 27.54 29.54 -5.48
C ASP A 266 26.53 29.62 -6.64
N ASP A 267 25.47 28.81 -6.68
CA ASP A 267 24.47 28.89 -7.76
C ASP A 267 23.54 30.11 -7.57
N PRO A 268 23.61 31.13 -8.44
CA PRO A 268 22.85 32.38 -8.29
C PRO A 268 21.33 32.20 -8.51
N ARG A 269 20.86 31.00 -8.84
CA ARG A 269 19.44 30.65 -8.91
C ARG A 269 18.88 30.25 -7.56
N ARG A 270 19.71 29.77 -6.62
CA ARG A 270 19.26 29.23 -5.32
C ARG A 270 18.44 30.24 -4.53
N GLU A 271 19.00 31.42 -4.26
CA GLU A 271 18.31 32.46 -3.50
C GLU A 271 16.98 32.90 -4.16
N ARG A 272 16.98 33.05 -5.49
CA ARG A 272 15.79 33.45 -6.25
C ARG A 272 14.69 32.39 -6.26
N LEU A 273 15.07 31.13 -6.45
CA LEU A 273 14.14 30.00 -6.46
C LEU A 273 13.53 29.79 -5.08
N THR A 274 14.34 29.84 -4.03
CA THR A 274 13.92 29.56 -2.66
C THR A 274 12.78 30.46 -2.19
N GLU A 275 12.83 31.77 -2.44
CA GLU A 275 11.74 32.67 -2.02
C GLU A 275 10.43 32.42 -2.78
N THR A 276 10.50 32.19 -4.09
CA THR A 276 9.30 31.84 -4.88
C THR A 276 8.70 30.49 -4.49
N LEU A 277 9.55 29.54 -4.10
CA LEU A 277 9.14 28.22 -3.65
C LEU A 277 8.52 28.25 -2.24
N TYR A 278 8.94 29.17 -1.37
CA TYR A 278 8.32 29.31 -0.04
C TYR A 278 6.86 29.72 -0.12
N ASP A 279 6.51 30.62 -1.02
CA ASP A 279 5.10 30.97 -1.24
C ASP A 279 4.32 29.77 -1.79
N HIS A 280 4.88 29.07 -2.78
CA HIS A 280 4.26 27.86 -3.34
C HIS A 280 4.07 26.75 -2.30
N TRP A 281 5.08 26.43 -1.49
CA TRP A 281 4.97 25.40 -0.46
C TRP A 281 4.06 25.84 0.69
N ALA A 282 4.04 27.12 1.03
CA ALA A 282 3.05 27.66 1.95
C ALA A 282 1.63 27.49 1.38
N GLU A 283 1.41 27.60 0.06
CA GLU A 283 0.11 27.50 -0.63
C GLU A 283 -0.33 26.07 -1.04
N HIS A 284 0.61 25.17 -1.28
CA HIS A 284 0.33 23.84 -1.83
C HIS A 284 1.09 22.69 -1.17
N GLY A 285 2.06 22.99 -0.30
CA GLY A 285 2.92 21.99 0.33
C GLY A 285 2.17 21.01 1.24
N SER A 286 2.65 19.76 1.26
CA SER A 286 2.13 18.70 2.13
C SER A 286 2.55 18.90 3.59
N ALA A 287 1.84 18.29 4.54
CA ALA A 287 2.18 18.38 5.96
C ALA A 287 3.60 17.87 6.27
N GLY A 288 4.02 16.78 5.62
CA GLY A 288 5.37 16.22 5.76
C GLY A 288 6.45 17.16 5.21
N LEU A 289 6.17 17.86 4.11
CA LEU A 289 7.08 18.88 3.57
C LEU A 289 7.22 20.05 4.55
N LEU A 290 6.10 20.58 5.06
CA LEU A 290 6.11 21.66 6.05
C LEU A 290 6.87 21.26 7.32
N GLU A 291 6.69 20.03 7.81
CA GLU A 291 7.46 19.51 8.94
C GLU A 291 8.96 19.51 8.62
N ARG A 292 9.37 18.99 7.47
CA ARG A 292 10.77 18.98 7.03
C ARG A 292 11.37 20.38 6.98
N LEU A 293 10.63 21.34 6.41
CA LEU A 293 11.04 22.74 6.30
C LEU A 293 11.24 23.36 7.69
N SER A 294 10.34 23.11 8.64
CA SER A 294 10.46 23.63 10.02
C SER A 294 11.67 23.11 10.81
N LEU A 295 12.19 21.95 10.44
CA LEU A 295 13.36 21.33 11.07
C LEU A 295 14.67 21.75 10.40
N SER A 296 14.61 22.35 9.22
CA SER A 296 15.77 22.85 8.49
C SER A 296 16.21 24.25 8.97
N VAL A 297 17.31 24.77 8.43
CA VAL A 297 17.77 26.14 8.73
C VAL A 297 16.84 27.23 8.18
N GLU A 298 15.86 26.85 7.36
CA GLU A 298 14.96 27.73 6.62
C GLU A 298 13.80 28.28 7.47
N LYS A 299 14.10 28.78 8.67
CA LYS A 299 13.10 29.44 9.53
C LYS A 299 12.47 30.65 8.86
N GLU A 300 13.15 31.23 7.87
CA GLU A 300 12.72 32.36 7.03
C GLU A 300 11.48 32.02 6.19
N MET A 301 11.18 30.72 5.96
CA MET A 301 9.94 30.29 5.34
C MET A 301 8.70 30.72 6.16
N PHE A 302 8.78 30.73 7.49
CA PHE A 302 7.61 30.92 8.35
C PHE A 302 7.35 32.40 8.68
N THR A 303 7.28 33.25 7.65
CA THR A 303 6.82 34.64 7.81
C THR A 303 5.34 34.68 8.22
N PRO A 304 4.85 35.75 8.87
CA PRO A 304 3.45 35.85 9.29
C PRO A 304 2.45 35.57 8.16
N ARG A 305 2.71 36.13 6.96
CA ARG A 305 1.87 35.91 5.77
C ARG A 305 1.80 34.43 5.36
N ARG A 306 2.93 33.73 5.34
CA ARG A 306 2.98 32.31 4.95
C ARG A 306 2.35 31.41 5.99
N VAL A 307 2.51 31.75 7.27
CA VAL A 307 1.80 31.08 8.37
C VAL A 307 0.29 31.21 8.20
N ASP A 308 -0.22 32.39 7.84
CA ASP A 308 -1.64 32.60 7.56
C ASP A 308 -2.11 31.70 6.40
N MET A 309 -1.36 31.65 5.29
CA MET A 309 -1.67 30.77 4.14
C MET A 309 -1.74 29.27 4.52
N ILE A 310 -0.84 28.81 5.41
CA ILE A 310 -0.84 27.43 5.89
C ILE A 310 -2.03 27.17 6.82
N LEU A 311 -2.35 28.12 7.71
CA LEU A 311 -3.49 28.02 8.64
C LEU A 311 -4.82 28.00 7.91
N GLU A 312 -4.99 28.84 6.88
CA GLU A 312 -6.23 28.95 6.10
C GLU A 312 -6.63 27.63 5.43
N ARG A 313 -5.66 26.78 5.06
CA ARG A 313 -5.94 25.45 4.50
C ARG A 313 -6.16 24.35 5.54
N GLY A 314 -5.97 24.64 6.83
CA GLY A 314 -6.10 23.63 7.89
C GLY A 314 -5.02 22.53 7.87
N SER A 315 -3.80 22.82 7.40
CA SER A 315 -2.69 21.86 7.34
C SER A 315 -1.58 22.21 8.33
N GLY A 316 -0.63 21.28 8.53
CA GLY A 316 0.62 21.54 9.24
C GLY A 316 0.48 21.91 10.73
N ALA A 317 -0.59 21.50 11.41
CA ALA A 317 -0.86 21.93 12.78
C ALA A 317 0.31 21.65 13.75
N ALA A 318 0.87 20.43 13.70
CA ALA A 318 2.02 20.06 14.54
C ALA A 318 3.27 20.89 14.22
N THR A 319 3.48 21.22 12.95
CA THR A 319 4.58 22.06 12.46
C THR A 319 4.43 23.49 13.00
N LEU A 320 3.26 24.10 12.78
CA LEU A 320 2.99 25.47 13.22
C LEU A 320 2.99 25.61 14.74
N ALA A 321 2.50 24.60 15.47
CA ALA A 321 2.56 24.56 16.93
C ALA A 321 4.00 24.69 17.48
N ARG A 322 5.02 24.23 16.73
CA ARG A 322 6.43 24.37 17.14
C ARG A 322 6.93 25.81 17.08
N LEU A 323 6.30 26.68 16.29
CA LEU A 323 6.65 28.10 16.22
C LEU A 323 6.35 28.82 17.54
N GLY A 324 5.37 28.33 18.32
CA GLY A 324 5.12 28.75 19.70
C GLY A 324 4.89 30.25 19.84
N ASP A 325 5.86 30.93 20.47
CA ASP A 325 5.86 32.38 20.69
C ASP A 325 5.96 33.19 19.38
N GLY A 326 6.37 32.57 18.27
CA GLY A 326 6.37 33.21 16.94
C GLY A 326 4.99 33.40 16.31
N LEU A 327 3.94 32.79 16.88
CA LEU A 327 2.57 32.94 16.39
C LEU A 327 1.85 34.14 17.01
N SER A 328 1.11 34.89 16.19
CA SER A 328 0.18 35.90 16.71
C SER A 328 -0.99 35.25 17.46
N SER A 329 -1.72 36.04 18.25
CA SER A 329 -2.90 35.54 18.97
C SER A 329 -3.99 35.04 18.00
N ALA A 330 -4.19 35.72 16.87
CA ALA A 330 -5.15 35.31 15.85
C ALA A 330 -4.75 33.98 15.18
N GLN A 331 -3.46 33.81 14.91
CA GLN A 331 -2.92 32.56 14.36
C GLN A 331 -3.08 31.38 15.32
N VAL A 332 -2.93 31.61 16.63
CA VAL A 332 -3.23 30.60 17.65
C VAL A 332 -4.71 30.24 17.66
N ASP A 333 -5.61 31.21 17.58
CA ASP A 333 -7.05 30.94 17.52
C ASP A 333 -7.41 30.08 16.29
N MET A 334 -6.82 30.38 15.12
CA MET A 334 -7.02 29.58 13.91
C MET A 334 -6.45 28.18 14.05
N LEU A 335 -5.21 28.04 14.57
CA LEU A 335 -4.58 26.74 14.78
C LEU A 335 -5.42 25.85 15.71
N LEU A 336 -5.90 26.40 16.83
CA LEU A 336 -6.72 25.67 17.79
C LEU A 336 -8.08 25.24 17.23
N ALA A 337 -8.56 25.86 16.14
CA ALA A 337 -9.84 25.48 15.53
C ALA A 337 -9.78 24.11 14.82
N TYR A 338 -8.59 23.65 14.39
CA TYR A 338 -8.44 22.41 13.64
C TYR A 338 -7.30 21.49 14.13
N ALA A 339 -6.49 21.93 15.08
CA ALA A 339 -5.41 21.13 15.64
C ALA A 339 -5.92 19.88 16.36
N ASP A 340 -5.15 18.79 16.27
CA ASP A 340 -5.36 17.61 17.10
C ASP A 340 -4.77 17.80 18.51
N ALA A 341 -5.05 16.85 19.40
CA ALA A 341 -4.56 16.88 20.78
C ALA A 341 -3.03 17.00 20.86
N HIS A 342 -2.31 16.34 19.95
CA HIS A 342 -0.85 16.36 19.93
C HIS A 342 -0.30 17.75 19.57
N ALA A 343 -0.80 18.37 18.51
CA ALA A 343 -0.42 19.71 18.10
C ALA A 343 -0.77 20.75 19.19
N MET A 344 -1.91 20.59 19.87
CA MET A 344 -2.27 21.44 21.01
C MET A 344 -1.29 21.28 22.19
N ASP A 345 -0.88 20.05 22.54
CA ASP A 345 0.14 19.80 23.57
C ASP A 345 1.50 20.41 23.18
N VAL A 346 1.90 20.30 21.91
CA VAL A 346 3.12 20.91 21.39
C VAL A 346 3.04 22.43 21.51
N LEU A 347 1.93 23.04 21.10
CA LEU A 347 1.72 24.48 21.19
C LEU A 347 1.80 24.95 22.65
N TYR A 348 1.09 24.28 23.55
CA TYR A 348 1.10 24.56 25.00
C TYR A 348 2.51 24.60 25.58
N ARG A 349 3.35 23.63 25.20
CA ARG A 349 4.74 23.56 25.69
C ARG A 349 5.67 24.58 25.04
N ARG A 350 5.40 24.96 23.79
CA ARG A 350 6.27 25.84 22.99
C ARG A 350 5.98 27.33 23.17
N ARG A 351 4.77 27.70 23.57
CA ARG A 351 4.37 29.09 23.80
C ARG A 351 4.43 29.44 25.30
N ARG A 352 5.64 29.37 25.87
CA ARG A 352 5.85 29.62 27.31
C ARG A 352 5.74 31.09 27.68
N HIS A 353 6.03 32.01 26.75
CA HIS A 353 6.18 33.44 27.06
C HIS A 353 5.11 34.32 26.40
N GLY A 354 4.47 33.85 25.32
CA GLY A 354 3.49 34.62 24.54
C GLY A 354 2.10 34.75 25.18
N GLY A 355 1.86 34.07 26.30
CA GLY A 355 0.57 34.05 27.00
C GLY A 355 -0.56 33.42 26.17
N TYR A 356 -1.64 33.05 26.85
CA TYR A 356 -2.88 32.57 26.23
C TYR A 356 -4.04 33.46 26.64
N THR A 357 -4.92 33.76 25.69
CA THR A 357 -6.20 34.40 26.02
C THR A 357 -7.10 33.42 26.79
N PRO A 358 -8.08 33.90 27.58
CA PRO A 358 -9.03 33.01 28.25
C PRO A 358 -9.75 32.04 27.30
N ARG A 359 -10.04 32.48 26.07
CA ARG A 359 -10.62 31.63 25.03
C ARG A 359 -9.68 30.50 24.63
N GLN A 360 -8.41 30.81 24.37
CA GLN A 360 -7.39 29.82 23.98
C GLN A 360 -7.14 28.81 25.09
N LEU A 361 -7.11 29.26 26.35
CA LEU A 361 -7.00 28.36 27.49
C LEU A 361 -8.16 27.37 27.56
N ARG A 362 -9.40 27.81 27.30
CA ARG A 362 -10.56 26.89 27.26
C ARG A 362 -10.45 25.87 26.13
N LEU A 363 -10.03 26.30 24.94
CA LEU A 363 -9.82 25.41 23.79
C LEU A 363 -8.71 24.38 24.08
N LEU A 364 -7.60 24.81 24.67
CA LEU A 364 -6.51 23.94 25.11
C LEU A 364 -6.96 22.98 26.21
N ALA A 365 -7.71 23.44 27.22
CA ALA A 365 -8.24 22.55 28.26
C ALA A 365 -9.17 21.47 27.67
N ALA A 366 -9.93 21.82 26.62
CA ALA A 366 -10.80 20.89 25.93
C ALA A 366 -10.02 19.86 25.09
N GLY A 367 -8.99 20.29 24.35
CA GLY A 367 -8.32 19.43 23.36
C GLY A 367 -6.94 18.86 23.76
N SER A 368 -6.23 19.48 24.70
CA SER A 368 -4.86 19.10 25.12
C SER A 368 -4.86 18.44 26.51
N PRO A 369 -4.48 17.14 26.61
CA PRO A 369 -4.32 16.46 27.89
C PRO A 369 -3.28 17.11 28.81
N ASP A 370 -2.14 17.55 28.25
CA ASP A 370 -1.07 18.18 29.04
C ASP A 370 -1.54 19.52 29.60
N ALA A 371 -2.17 20.37 28.78
CA ALA A 371 -2.70 21.66 29.21
C ALA A 371 -3.81 21.47 30.25
N ARG A 372 -4.73 20.52 30.04
CA ARG A 372 -5.80 20.20 31.00
C ARG A 372 -5.24 19.76 32.34
N ARG A 373 -4.21 18.92 32.36
CA ARG A 373 -3.54 18.48 33.59
C ARG A 373 -2.88 19.66 34.30
N ALA A 374 -2.07 20.44 33.59
CA ALA A 374 -1.36 21.58 34.15
C ALA A 374 -2.32 22.64 34.74
N MET A 375 -3.44 22.91 34.08
CA MET A 375 -4.46 23.83 34.56
C MET A 375 -5.14 23.34 35.85
N ARG A 376 -5.43 22.04 35.97
CA ARG A 376 -5.97 21.46 37.21
C ARG A 376 -4.97 21.52 38.36
N GLU A 377 -3.70 21.24 38.08
CA GLU A 377 -2.62 21.34 39.08
C GLU A 377 -2.46 22.78 39.55
N ALA A 378 -2.46 23.75 38.64
CA ALA A 378 -2.41 25.18 38.96
C ALA A 378 -3.63 25.63 39.79
N ALA A 379 -4.84 25.20 39.43
CA ALA A 379 -6.06 25.48 40.20
C ALA A 379 -5.98 24.90 41.62
N GLY A 380 -5.47 23.68 41.78
CA GLY A 380 -5.27 23.05 43.08
C GLY A 380 -4.24 23.77 43.95
N LEU A 381 -3.16 24.30 43.35
CA LEU A 381 -2.18 25.13 44.05
C LEU A 381 -2.75 26.50 44.43
N LEU A 382 -3.47 27.16 43.52
CA LEU A 382 -4.14 28.43 43.81
C LEU A 382 -5.19 28.27 44.91
N ALA A 383 -5.99 27.19 44.90
CA ALA A 383 -6.94 26.92 45.96
C ALA A 383 -6.28 26.73 47.35
N ARG A 384 -5.04 26.20 47.38
CA ARG A 384 -4.23 26.05 48.62
C ARG A 384 -3.51 27.34 49.03
N LEU A 385 -3.27 28.26 48.11
CA LEU A 385 -2.64 29.55 48.38
C LEU A 385 -3.67 30.63 48.74
N CYS A 386 -4.85 30.57 48.09
CA CYS A 386 -6.01 31.42 48.34
C CYS A 386 -6.89 30.90 49.48
N SER A 387 -6.50 29.81 50.16
CA SER A 387 -7.06 29.45 51.47
C SER A 387 -6.55 30.39 52.57
N ASP A 388 -6.63 31.70 52.31
CA ASP A 388 -6.71 32.76 53.32
C ASP A 388 -8.21 32.98 53.59
N PRO A 389 -8.72 32.91 54.83
CA PRO A 389 -10.16 32.83 55.12
C PRO A 389 -10.98 34.08 54.79
N THR A 390 -10.42 35.09 54.13
CA THR A 390 -11.00 36.44 54.04
C THR A 390 -11.48 36.88 52.66
N ASP A 391 -11.28 36.10 51.59
CA ASP A 391 -11.83 36.43 50.25
C ASP A 391 -12.35 35.19 49.48
N PRO A 392 -13.63 34.82 49.67
CA PRO A 392 -14.26 33.67 49.01
C PRO A 392 -14.58 33.91 47.51
N ASP A 393 -14.61 35.16 47.05
CA ASP A 393 -15.13 35.51 45.72
C ASP A 393 -14.07 35.33 44.62
N GLY A 394 -12.79 35.50 44.95
CA GLY A 394 -11.68 35.31 44.00
C GLY A 394 -11.50 33.86 43.52
N LEU A 395 -11.83 32.88 44.37
CA LEU A 395 -11.66 31.45 44.10
C LEU A 395 -12.76 30.91 43.17
N GLY A 396 -13.98 31.44 43.30
CA GLY A 396 -15.12 31.10 42.44
C GLY A 396 -14.94 31.54 40.99
N ALA A 397 -14.34 32.72 40.76
CA ALA A 397 -14.07 33.22 39.41
C ALA A 397 -12.98 32.41 38.67
N ILE A 398 -11.95 31.95 39.39
CA ILE A 398 -10.86 31.13 38.82
C ILE A 398 -11.38 29.75 38.45
N LEU A 399 -12.15 29.09 39.34
CA LEU A 399 -12.72 27.78 39.07
C LEU A 399 -13.77 27.82 37.94
N ALA A 400 -14.63 28.86 37.89
CA ALA A 400 -15.61 29.04 36.82
C ALA A 400 -14.99 29.30 35.44
N THR A 401 -13.78 29.86 35.39
CA THR A 401 -13.06 30.09 34.12
C THR A 401 -12.42 28.81 33.57
N LEU A 402 -12.16 27.83 34.44
CA LEU A 402 -11.48 26.57 34.12
C LEU A 402 -12.43 25.41 33.77
N GLY A 403 -13.73 25.56 34.04
CA GLY A 403 -14.78 24.58 33.71
C GLY A 403 -15.02 23.58 34.84
#